data_AF-A0A9E3TFR2-F1
#
_entry.id   AF-A0A9E3TFR2-F1
#
_cell.length_a   1.000
_cell.length_b   1.000
_cell.length_c   1.000
_cell.angle_alpha   90.00
_cell.angle_beta   90.00
_cell.angle_gamma   90.00
#
_symmetry.space_group_name_H-M   'P 1'
#
loop_
_entity.id
_entity.type
_entity.pdbx_description
1 polymer ?
#
loop_
_entity_poly.entity_id
_entity_poly.type
_entity_poly.pdbx_seq_one_letter_code
_entity_poly.pdbx_strand_id
1 'polypeptide(L)'
;MLRRVKLSRLPDGLVFPEKLADRINYDRASRELQFSGFMSKTDFDKLLCLHNDIEYQRALERLFQICTFEVAPEAAEKRVTAMLLAVGATFAVVALSVAMFIFLH
;
A
#
# COMPACT_ATOMS: atom_id res chain seq x y z
N MET A 1 -11.75 10.81 -13.30
CA MET A 1 -10.27 10.77 -13.38
C MET A 1 -9.81 9.35 -13.15
N LEU A 2 -9.07 8.77 -14.09
CA LEU A 2 -8.51 7.41 -14.01
C LEU A 2 -7.07 7.49 -13.52
N ARG A 3 -6.73 6.74 -12.48
CA ARG A 3 -5.38 6.69 -11.89
C ARG A 3 -4.82 5.28 -12.02
N ARG A 4 -3.51 5.19 -12.23
CA ARG A 4 -2.82 3.92 -12.53
C ARG A 4 -1.57 3.80 -11.68
N VAL A 5 -1.28 2.59 -11.20
CA VAL A 5 -0.04 2.27 -10.49
C VAL A 5 0.50 0.94 -11.01
N LYS A 6 1.82 0.83 -11.16
CA LYS A 6 2.46 -0.44 -11.53
C LYS A 6 2.27 -1.48 -10.44
N LEU A 7 1.81 -2.65 -10.84
CA LEU A 7 1.65 -3.82 -10.00
C LEU A 7 2.11 -5.05 -10.81
N SER A 8 3.28 -5.57 -10.46
CA SER A 8 3.96 -6.63 -11.20
C SER A 8 3.12 -7.89 -11.39
N ARG A 9 2.31 -8.23 -10.38
CA ARG A 9 1.35 -9.33 -10.42
C ARG A 9 0.16 -9.03 -9.53
N LEU A 10 -1.02 -9.46 -9.96
CA LEU A 10 -2.16 -9.56 -9.05
C LEU A 10 -1.97 -10.81 -8.18
N PRO A 11 -2.26 -10.75 -6.88
CA PRO A 11 -2.32 -11.96 -6.06
C PRO A 11 -3.34 -12.97 -6.61
N ASP A 12 -2.96 -14.24 -6.63
CA ASP A 12 -3.83 -15.31 -7.11
C ASP A 12 -5.05 -15.46 -6.20
N GLY A 13 -6.24 -15.55 -6.80
CA GLY A 13 -7.50 -15.63 -6.06
C GLY A 13 -8.01 -14.29 -5.50
N LEU A 14 -7.36 -13.16 -5.79
CA LEU A 14 -7.90 -11.85 -5.44
C LEU A 14 -9.17 -11.56 -6.26
N VAL A 15 -10.29 -11.37 -5.55
CA VAL A 15 -11.56 -10.94 -6.12
C VAL A 15 -11.89 -9.55 -5.60
N PHE A 16 -12.12 -8.60 -6.50
CA PHE A 16 -12.56 -7.27 -6.12
C PHE A 16 -14.05 -7.29 -5.75
N PRO A 17 -14.47 -6.63 -4.65
CA PRO A 17 -15.89 -6.52 -4.29
C PRO A 17 -16.66 -5.86 -5.44
N GLU A 18 -17.86 -6.33 -5.78
CA GLU A 18 -18.67 -5.76 -6.89
C GLU A 18 -18.78 -4.24 -6.83
N LYS A 19 -19.02 -3.68 -5.63
CA LYS A 19 -19.12 -2.23 -5.41
C LYS A 19 -17.87 -1.43 -5.83
N LEU A 20 -16.72 -2.10 -5.88
CA LEU A 20 -15.45 -1.53 -6.30
C LEU A 20 -14.97 -2.08 -7.65
N ALA A 21 -15.47 -3.22 -8.12
CA ALA A 21 -15.05 -3.85 -9.37
C ALA A 21 -15.27 -2.96 -10.61
N ASP A 22 -16.32 -2.13 -10.60
CA ASP A 22 -16.53 -1.13 -11.66
C ASP A 22 -15.52 0.02 -11.62
N ARG A 23 -14.83 0.19 -10.49
CA ARG A 23 -13.91 1.29 -10.21
C ARG A 23 -12.45 0.84 -10.23
N ILE A 24 -12.16 -0.38 -9.81
CA ILE A 24 -10.82 -0.95 -9.74
C ILE A 24 -10.67 -2.07 -10.75
N ASN A 25 -9.63 -1.99 -11.57
CA ASN A 25 -9.32 -3.02 -12.54
C ASN A 25 -7.82 -3.25 -12.61
N TYR A 26 -7.42 -4.48 -12.91
CA TYR A 26 -6.03 -4.82 -13.13
C TYR A 26 -5.79 -5.23 -14.57
N ASP A 27 -4.92 -4.50 -15.24
CA ASP A 27 -4.50 -4.83 -16.59
C ASP A 27 -3.23 -5.68 -16.55
N ARG A 28 -3.37 -6.95 -16.92
CA ARG A 28 -2.28 -7.93 -16.99
C ARG A 28 -1.28 -7.62 -18.12
N ALA A 29 -1.71 -6.95 -19.19
CA ALA A 29 -0.84 -6.64 -20.32
C ALA A 29 0.14 -5.52 -19.95
N SER A 30 -0.35 -4.47 -19.30
CA SER A 30 0.47 -3.35 -18.81
C SER A 30 1.08 -3.59 -17.42
N ARG A 31 0.57 -4.59 -16.68
CA ARG A 31 0.90 -4.85 -15.27
C ARG A 31 0.62 -3.62 -14.41
N GLU A 32 -0.55 -3.02 -14.60
CA GLU A 32 -0.99 -1.83 -13.89
C GLU A 32 -2.34 -2.06 -13.21
N LEU A 33 -2.42 -1.61 -11.95
CA LEU A 33 -3.66 -1.47 -11.21
C LEU A 33 -4.26 -0.09 -11.50
N GLN A 34 -5.49 -0.09 -11.98
CA GLN A 34 -6.23 1.10 -12.40
C GLN A 34 -7.38 1.35 -11.45
N PHE A 35 -7.59 2.61 -11.10
CA PHE A 35 -8.71 3.03 -10.26
C PHE A 35 -9.39 4.28 -10.81
N SER A 36 -10.71 4.22 -10.93
CA SER A 36 -11.56 5.28 -11.44
C SER A 36 -12.24 6.04 -10.30
N GLY A 37 -12.01 7.35 -10.27
CA GLY A 37 -12.64 8.27 -9.33
C GLY A 37 -11.80 8.54 -8.07
N PHE A 38 -12.50 8.90 -6.98
CA PHE A 38 -11.89 9.24 -5.70
C PHE A 38 -11.87 8.02 -4.77
N MET A 39 -10.68 7.56 -4.41
CA MET A 39 -10.56 6.49 -3.42
C MET A 39 -10.73 7.07 -2.01
N SER A 40 -11.82 6.69 -1.34
CA SER A 40 -12.02 7.02 0.08
C SER A 40 -11.17 6.12 0.98
N LYS A 41 -10.80 6.58 2.17
CA LYS A 41 -10.04 5.77 3.14
C LYS A 41 -10.73 4.43 3.45
N THR A 42 -12.06 4.43 3.56
CA THR A 42 -12.86 3.21 3.76
C THR A 42 -12.78 2.22 2.59
N ASP A 43 -12.67 2.69 1.35
CA ASP A 43 -12.50 1.83 0.18
C ASP A 43 -11.08 1.25 0.15
N PHE A 44 -10.08 2.08 0.47
CA PHE A 44 -8.70 1.65 0.64
C PHE A 44 -8.56 0.56 1.71
N ASP A 45 -9.10 0.77 2.91
CA ASP A 45 -9.03 -0.20 4.01
C ASP A 45 -9.68 -1.54 3.62
N LYS A 46 -10.82 -1.51 2.91
CA LYS A 46 -11.46 -2.71 2.38
C LYS A 46 -10.55 -3.45 1.41
N LEU A 47 -9.96 -2.74 0.45
CA LEU A 47 -9.08 -3.32 -0.56
C LEU A 47 -7.80 -3.88 0.05
N LEU A 48 -7.27 -3.23 1.09
CA LEU A 48 -6.09 -3.67 1.85
C LEU A 48 -6.36 -4.97 2.61
N CYS A 49 -7.56 -5.13 3.18
CA CYS A 49 -7.98 -6.33 3.89
C CYS A 49 -8.25 -7.54 2.97
N LEU A 50 -8.37 -7.37 1.66
CA LEU A 50 -8.66 -8.49 0.74
C LEU A 50 -7.50 -9.47 0.63
N HIS A 51 -6.26 -8.97 0.68
CA HIS A 51 -5.09 -9.82 0.50
C HIS A 51 -3.84 -9.22 1.16
N ASN A 52 -3.06 -10.07 1.82
CA ASN A 52 -1.85 -9.67 2.53
C ASN A 52 -0.57 -9.73 1.67
N ASP A 53 -0.68 -9.45 0.37
CA ASP A 53 0.50 -9.43 -0.51
C ASP A 53 1.17 -8.05 -0.42
N ILE A 54 2.48 -8.05 -0.11
CA ILE A 54 3.26 -6.84 0.14
C ILE A 54 3.30 -5.93 -1.10
N GLU A 55 3.41 -6.50 -2.31
CA GLU A 55 3.49 -5.72 -3.55
C GLU A 55 2.13 -5.09 -3.88
N TYR A 56 1.05 -5.84 -3.65
CA TYR A 56 -0.32 -5.33 -3.78
C TYR A 56 -0.62 -4.19 -2.79
N GLN A 57 -0.26 -4.34 -1.51
CA GLN A 57 -0.47 -3.30 -0.50
C GLN A 57 0.28 -2.02 -0.86
N ARG A 58 1.54 -2.12 -1.29
CA ARG A 58 2.33 -0.97 -1.77
C ARG A 58 1.70 -0.30 -2.98
N ALA A 59 1.19 -1.08 -3.94
CA ALA A 59 0.53 -0.52 -5.12
C ALA A 59 -0.75 0.21 -4.74
N LEU A 60 -1.55 -0.33 -3.82
CA LEU A 60 -2.74 0.33 -3.27
C LEU A 60 -2.40 1.62 -2.53
N GLU A 61 -1.38 1.62 -1.67
CA GLU A 61 -0.95 2.81 -0.93
C GLU A 61 -0.56 3.92 -1.89
N ARG A 62 0.19 3.57 -2.94
CA ARG A 62 0.60 4.52 -3.97
C ARG A 62 -0.59 5.02 -4.78
N LEU A 63 -1.55 4.15 -5.07
CA LEU A 63 -2.78 4.52 -5.78
C LEU A 63 -3.63 5.47 -4.94
N PHE A 64 -3.74 5.20 -3.62
CA PHE A 64 -4.41 6.06 -2.67
C PHE A 64 -3.73 7.43 -2.57
N GLN A 65 -2.39 7.46 -2.47
CA GLN A 65 -1.63 8.71 -2.46
C GLN A 65 -1.87 9.54 -3.73
N ILE A 66 -1.83 8.94 -4.92
CA ILE A 66 -2.16 9.65 -6.18
C ILE A 66 -3.63 10.08 -6.18
N CYS A 67 -4.49 9.31 -5.51
CA CYS A 67 -5.90 9.64 -5.39
C CYS A 67 -6.19 10.88 -4.53
N THR A 68 -5.45 11.02 -3.44
CA THR A 68 -5.66 12.06 -2.42
C THR A 68 -4.73 13.25 -2.58
N PHE A 69 -3.54 13.03 -3.15
CA PHE A 69 -2.53 14.03 -3.39
C PHE A 69 -2.11 13.97 -4.85
N GLU A 70 -2.29 15.07 -5.56
CA GLU A 70 -1.66 15.30 -6.86
C GLU A 70 -0.15 15.52 -6.62
N VAL A 71 0.57 14.46 -6.22
CA VAL A 71 1.99 14.56 -5.87
C VAL A 71 2.81 14.71 -7.14
N ALA A 72 3.31 15.93 -7.35
CA ALA A 72 4.32 16.24 -8.36
C ALA A 72 5.48 15.21 -8.33
N PRO A 73 5.83 14.60 -9.47
CA PRO A 73 6.74 13.45 -9.52
C PRO A 73 8.21 13.91 -9.53
N GLU A 74 8.78 14.32 -8.39
CA GLU A 74 10.16 14.83 -8.35
C GLU A 74 10.99 14.29 -7.15
N ALA A 75 10.68 13.10 -6.60
CA ALA A 75 11.46 12.57 -5.47
C ALA A 75 11.45 11.03 -5.31
N ALA A 76 11.26 10.27 -6.38
CA ALA A 76 11.27 8.81 -6.30
C ALA A 76 12.65 8.21 -5.96
N GLU A 77 13.75 8.97 -6.13
CA GLU A 77 15.11 8.45 -5.89
C GLU A 77 15.65 8.70 -4.47
N LYS A 78 15.15 9.71 -3.73
CA LYS A 78 15.68 10.03 -2.37
C LYS A 78 14.90 9.40 -1.22
N ARG A 79 13.74 8.79 -1.48
CA ARG A 79 12.86 8.27 -0.41
C ARG A 79 13.18 6.86 0.07
N VAL A 80 13.96 6.08 -0.69
CA VAL A 80 14.44 4.76 -0.24
C VAL A 80 15.32 4.92 1.01
N THR A 81 16.15 5.97 1.05
CA THR A 81 17.01 6.28 2.22
C THR A 81 16.21 6.81 3.41
N ALA A 82 15.13 7.57 3.17
CA ALA A 82 14.29 8.10 4.25
C ALA A 82 13.37 7.04 4.87
N MET A 83 12.93 6.04 4.10
CA MET A 83 12.05 4.98 4.61
C MET A 83 12.81 3.95 5.48
N LEU A 84 14.12 3.77 5.28
CA LEU A 84 14.95 2.92 6.14
C LEU A 84 15.05 3.45 7.58
N LEU A 85 14.93 4.77 7.79
CA LEU A 85 15.00 5.39 9.11
C LEU A 85 13.68 5.27 9.89
N ALA A 86 12.53 5.20 9.22
CA ALA A 86 11.22 5.16 9.90
C ALA A 86 10.84 3.76 10.41
N VAL A 87 11.29 2.69 9.73
CA VAL A 87 10.95 1.31 10.14
C VAL A 87 11.89 0.78 11.23
N GLY A 88 13.11 1.29 11.33
CA GLY A 88 14.05 0.91 12.40
C GLY A 88 13.65 1.41 13.80
N ALA A 89 12.91 2.52 13.88
CA ALA A 89 12.57 3.15 15.16
C ALA A 89 11.49 2.40 15.96
N THR A 90 10.59 1.65 15.30
CA THR A 90 9.53 0.91 16.00
C THR A 90 10.01 -0.43 16.56
N PHE A 91 10.92 -1.13 15.87
CA PHE A 91 11.48 -2.39 16.38
C PHE A 91 12.34 -2.21 17.64
N ALA A 92 13.07 -1.09 17.76
CA ALA A 92 13.91 -0.81 18.92
C ALA A 92 13.10 -0.62 20.22
N VAL A 93 11.94 0.06 20.15
CA VAL A 93 11.09 0.33 21.33
C VAL A 93 10.43 -0.95 21.84
N VAL A 94 9.98 -1.82 20.93
CA VAL A 94 9.35 -3.10 21.28
C VAL A 94 10.38 -4.08 21.86
N ALA A 95 11.58 -4.17 21.29
CA ALA A 95 12.64 -5.03 21.83
C ALA A 95 13.10 -4.60 23.23
N LEU A 96 13.19 -3.29 23.49
CA LEU A 96 13.56 -2.77 24.80
C LEU A 96 12.50 -3.11 25.87
N SER A 97 11.22 -3.03 25.49
CA SER A 97 10.09 -3.31 26.39
C SER A 97 10.04 -4.78 26.79
N VAL A 98 10.32 -5.70 25.86
CA VAL A 98 10.38 -7.15 26.12
C VAL A 98 11.59 -7.52 26.99
N ALA A 99 12.75 -6.92 26.76
CA ALA A 99 13.95 -7.20 27.55
C ALA A 99 13.80 -6.76 29.03
N MET A 100 13.14 -5.63 29.28
CA MET A 100 12.92 -5.14 30.65
C MET A 100 11.92 -6.01 31.42
N PHE A 101 10.92 -6.57 30.74
CA PHE A 101 9.92 -7.44 31.36
C PHE A 101 10.47 -8.82 31.74
N ILE A 102 11.43 -9.35 30.97
CA ILE A 102 12.07 -10.64 31.25
C ILE A 102 13.07 -10.54 32.42
N PHE A 103 13.72 -9.39 32.61
CA PHE A 103 14.72 -9.21 33.69
C PHE A 103 14.09 -8.94 35.07
N LEU A 104 12.78 -8.67 35.14
CA LEU A 104 12.05 -8.37 36.38
C LEU A 104 11.22 -9.56 36.91
N HIS A 105 11.38 -10.76 36.34
CA HIS A 105 10.73 -12.00 36.78
C HIS A 105 11.79 -13.07 37.08
#